data_AF-A0A3D0G3C0-F1
#
_entry.id   AF-A0A3D0G3C0-F1
#
_cell.length_a   1.000
_cell.length_b   1.000
_cell.length_c   1.000
_cell.angle_alpha   90.00
_cell.angle_beta   90.00
_cell.angle_gamma   90.00
#
_symmetry.space_group_name_H-M   'P 1'
#
loop_
_entity.id
_entity.type
_entity.pdbx_description
1 polymer ?
#
loop_
_entity_poly.entity_id
_entity_poly.type
_entity_poly.pdbx_seq_one_letter_code
_entity_poly.pdbx_strand_id
1 'polypeptide(L)'
;MAGFGITRGVLVGSLCALVVVAGCGKRTGGERFSSKQLECMSRAMYFESNRSSRDGMVAVGSVVMNRVASPDFPNDVCAVVGQKNQFAPGVMSKPMTERASVARVREAASSVLAGERHPRVNKARFFHAQYYRANYDNMHYVASAGGNAFYEKREPHLVTQATPLPNREGVTGGGRATMVAMDAPRGRKGKGILGRLFGR
;
A
#
# COMPACT_ATOMS: atom_id res chain seq x y z
N MET A 1 -59.51 69.89 -6.53
CA MET A 1 -60.02 69.29 -7.78
C MET A 1 -58.84 68.78 -8.59
N ALA A 2 -59.07 67.70 -9.33
CA ALA A 2 -58.19 66.98 -10.25
C ALA A 2 -57.27 65.92 -9.62
N GLY A 3 -57.67 64.66 -9.82
CA GLY A 3 -56.83 63.47 -9.73
C GLY A 3 -56.25 63.08 -11.10
N PHE A 4 -55.98 61.77 -11.24
CA PHE A 4 -55.26 61.03 -12.31
C PHE A 4 -53.73 61.00 -12.11
N GLY A 5 -53.03 59.87 -12.23
CA GLY A 5 -53.42 58.53 -12.67
C GLY A 5 -52.28 57.54 -12.44
N ILE A 6 -52.62 56.26 -12.50
CA ILE A 6 -51.75 55.10 -12.26
C ILE A 6 -50.99 54.77 -13.55
N THR A 7 -49.67 54.61 -13.50
CA THR A 7 -48.92 53.86 -14.53
C THR A 7 -47.85 52.97 -13.89
N ARG A 8 -47.82 51.73 -14.38
CA ARG A 8 -47.08 50.56 -13.90
C ARG A 8 -45.58 50.71 -14.13
N GLY A 9 -44.78 50.25 -13.17
CA GLY A 9 -43.35 50.03 -13.32
C GLY A 9 -42.92 48.84 -12.48
N VAL A 10 -43.12 47.62 -13.01
CA VAL A 10 -42.55 46.40 -12.45
C VAL A 10 -41.06 46.41 -12.79
N LEU A 11 -40.21 46.74 -11.83
CA LEU A 11 -38.77 46.50 -11.91
C LEU A 11 -38.45 45.32 -11.01
N VAL A 12 -38.39 44.14 -11.64
CA VAL A 12 -37.81 42.92 -11.09
C VAL A 12 -36.32 43.18 -10.90
N GLY A 13 -35.94 43.62 -9.70
CA GLY A 13 -34.56 43.72 -9.25
C GLY A 13 -34.04 42.32 -8.96
N SER A 14 -33.24 41.81 -9.89
CA SER A 14 -32.64 40.48 -9.86
C SER A 14 -31.82 40.23 -8.59
N LEU A 15 -31.98 39.02 -8.05
CA LEU A 15 -31.12 38.36 -7.07
C LEU A 15 -29.62 38.58 -7.38
N CYS A 16 -28.85 38.96 -6.37
CA CYS A 16 -27.50 38.42 -6.18
C CYS A 16 -27.10 38.56 -4.70
N ALA A 17 -27.70 37.73 -3.84
CA ALA A 17 -27.16 37.54 -2.50
C ALA A 17 -25.83 36.80 -2.64
N LEU A 18 -24.71 37.53 -2.62
CA LEU A 18 -23.37 36.97 -2.52
C LEU A 18 -23.21 36.35 -1.13
N VAL A 19 -23.63 35.10 -0.99
CA VAL A 19 -23.25 34.26 0.14
C VAL A 19 -21.77 33.94 -0.03
N VAL A 20 -20.92 34.74 0.60
CA VAL A 20 -19.49 34.42 0.75
C VAL A 20 -19.42 33.26 1.74
N VAL A 21 -19.47 32.03 1.22
CA VAL A 21 -19.10 30.85 1.99
C VAL A 21 -17.60 30.97 2.24
N ALA A 22 -17.23 31.47 3.42
CA ALA A 22 -15.88 31.36 3.95
C ALA A 22 -15.59 29.86 4.16
N GLY A 23 -15.15 29.19 3.10
CA GLY A 23 -14.62 27.86 3.17
C GLY A 23 -13.36 27.89 4.03
N CYS A 24 -13.48 27.46 5.29
CA CYS A 24 -12.35 26.95 6.03
C CYS A 24 -11.85 25.70 5.29
N GLY A 25 -11.05 25.90 4.25
CA GLY A 25 -10.21 24.88 3.67
C GLY A 25 -9.27 24.41 4.76
N LYS A 26 -9.69 23.39 5.52
CA LYS A 26 -8.78 22.53 6.25
C LYS A 26 -7.87 21.97 5.17
N ARG A 27 -6.72 22.62 4.96
CA ARG A 27 -5.58 21.98 4.31
C ARG A 27 -5.38 20.74 5.17
N THR A 28 -5.75 19.58 4.65
CA THR A 28 -5.32 18.30 5.22
C THR A 28 -3.81 18.37 5.16
N GLY A 29 -3.22 18.85 6.25
CA GLY A 29 -1.79 18.72 6.48
C GLY A 29 -1.57 17.24 6.56
N GLY A 30 -1.28 16.62 5.41
CA GLY A 30 -0.70 15.30 5.40
C GLY A 30 0.50 15.42 6.32
N GLU A 31 0.49 14.65 7.42
CA GLU A 31 1.64 14.58 8.30
C GLU A 31 2.87 14.41 7.41
N ARG A 32 3.79 15.36 7.50
CA ARG A 32 5.05 15.25 6.78
C ARG A 32 5.87 14.21 7.53
N PHE A 33 5.69 12.94 7.18
CA PHE A 33 6.57 11.88 7.64
C PHE A 33 8.02 12.27 7.36
N SER A 34 8.92 11.91 8.26
CA SER A 34 10.33 12.26 8.07
C SER A 34 10.86 11.59 6.80
N SER A 35 11.82 12.23 6.13
CA SER A 35 12.54 11.65 4.99
C SER A 35 13.15 10.28 5.35
N LYS A 36 13.52 10.09 6.61
CA LYS A 36 14.03 8.83 7.16
C LYS A 36 12.96 7.73 7.18
N GLN A 37 11.76 8.01 7.64
CA GLN A 37 10.65 7.03 7.65
C GLN A 37 10.26 6.63 6.22
N LEU A 38 10.23 7.59 5.29
CA LEU A 38 10.00 7.31 3.87
C LEU A 38 11.08 6.37 3.30
N GLU A 39 12.36 6.60 3.61
CA GLU A 39 13.45 5.73 3.17
C GLU A 39 13.32 4.33 3.77
N CYS A 40 13.09 4.19 5.09
CA CYS A 40 12.93 2.88 5.73
C CYS A 40 11.74 2.09 5.16
N MET A 41 10.59 2.76 5.00
CA MET A 41 9.39 2.15 4.38
C MET A 41 9.66 1.72 2.94
N SER A 42 10.30 2.59 2.15
CA SER A 42 10.69 2.29 0.77
C SER A 42 11.59 1.06 0.72
N ARG A 43 12.59 0.96 1.60
CA ARG A 43 13.51 -0.18 1.61
C ARG A 43 12.81 -1.49 1.93
N ALA A 44 11.90 -1.50 2.92
CA ALA A 44 11.09 -2.69 3.22
C ALA A 44 10.27 -3.12 1.99
N MET A 45 9.50 -2.22 1.40
CA MET A 45 8.73 -2.52 0.18
C MET A 45 9.63 -2.97 -0.98
N TYR A 46 10.79 -2.34 -1.15
CA TYR A 46 11.73 -2.65 -2.24
C TYR A 46 12.23 -4.09 -2.14
N PHE A 47 12.71 -4.50 -0.98
CA PHE A 47 13.32 -5.83 -0.82
C PHE A 47 12.29 -6.95 -0.64
N GLU A 48 11.08 -6.65 -0.14
CA GLU A 48 10.05 -7.66 0.08
C GLU A 48 9.09 -7.86 -1.10
N SER A 49 8.91 -6.85 -1.96
CA SER A 49 7.75 -6.84 -2.87
C SER A 49 7.94 -6.14 -4.22
N ASN A 50 9.09 -5.48 -4.47
CA ASN A 50 9.29 -4.67 -5.68
C ASN A 50 9.10 -5.42 -7.01
N ARG A 51 9.42 -6.72 -7.05
CA ARG A 51 9.36 -7.49 -8.30
C ARG A 51 7.94 -7.89 -8.70
N SER A 52 6.95 -7.62 -7.86
CA SER A 52 5.64 -8.25 -7.97
C SER A 52 4.55 -7.26 -8.39
N SER A 53 4.17 -6.29 -7.54
CA SER A 53 3.04 -5.40 -7.81
C SER A 53 2.92 -4.23 -6.82
N ARG A 54 2.08 -3.23 -7.15
CA ARG A 54 1.69 -2.15 -6.23
C ARG A 54 0.97 -2.69 -5.00
N ASP A 55 0.05 -3.64 -5.17
CA ASP A 55 -0.66 -4.25 -4.04
C ASP A 55 0.30 -4.97 -3.09
N GLY A 56 1.32 -5.65 -3.61
CA GLY A 56 2.37 -6.25 -2.79
C GLY A 56 3.12 -5.21 -1.95
N MET A 57 3.50 -4.07 -2.55
CA MET A 57 4.16 -2.98 -1.84
C MET A 57 3.26 -2.40 -0.74
N VAL A 58 2.02 -2.06 -1.08
CA VAL A 58 1.04 -1.51 -0.12
C VAL A 58 0.72 -2.53 0.99
N ALA A 59 0.68 -3.83 0.67
CA ALA A 59 0.44 -4.89 1.66
C ALA A 59 1.61 -5.03 2.66
N VAL A 60 2.86 -5.03 2.19
CA VAL A 60 4.05 -5.00 3.07
C VAL A 60 4.05 -3.74 3.93
N GLY A 61 3.79 -2.57 3.34
CA GLY A 61 3.68 -1.32 4.08
C GLY A 61 2.56 -1.34 5.14
N SER A 62 1.43 -1.97 4.82
CA SER A 62 0.33 -2.14 5.77
C SER A 62 0.75 -2.99 6.96
N VAL A 63 1.52 -4.07 6.75
CA VAL A 63 2.11 -4.86 7.85
C VAL A 63 3.04 -4.01 8.71
N VAL A 64 3.93 -3.21 8.10
CA VAL A 64 4.83 -2.32 8.84
C VAL A 64 4.01 -1.36 9.71
N MET A 65 2.96 -0.74 9.17
CA MET A 65 2.12 0.18 9.93
C MET A 65 1.26 -0.53 10.99
N ASN A 66 0.83 -1.76 10.75
CA ASN A 66 0.16 -2.60 11.75
C ASN A 66 1.08 -2.95 12.91
N ARG A 67 2.38 -3.16 12.64
CA ARG A 67 3.40 -3.35 13.69
C ARG A 67 3.62 -2.05 14.46
N VAL A 68 3.81 -0.92 13.79
CA VAL A 68 3.98 0.39 14.45
C VAL A 68 2.81 0.72 15.40
N ALA A 69 1.58 0.35 15.02
CA ALA A 69 0.38 0.58 15.83
C ALA A 69 0.18 -0.43 16.98
N SER A 70 1.00 -1.48 17.05
CA SER A 70 0.85 -2.60 17.98
C SER A 70 1.83 -2.46 19.15
N PRO A 71 1.41 -2.71 20.40
CA PRO A 71 2.31 -2.65 21.56
C PRO A 71 3.42 -3.72 21.52
N ASP A 72 3.22 -4.81 20.78
CA ASP A 72 4.20 -5.90 20.62
C ASP A 72 5.43 -5.53 19.76
N PHE A 73 5.44 -4.35 19.14
CA PHE A 73 6.49 -3.92 18.21
C PHE A 73 6.94 -2.49 18.51
N PRO A 74 8.11 -2.06 18.00
CA PRO A 74 8.51 -0.66 18.06
C PRO A 74 7.48 0.26 17.41
N ASN A 75 7.28 1.43 17.98
CA ASN A 75 6.35 2.46 17.50
C ASN A 75 6.96 3.42 16.46
N ASP A 76 8.03 3.01 15.77
CA ASP A 76 8.66 3.76 14.69
C ASP A 76 8.92 2.85 13.47
N VAL A 77 8.71 3.39 12.28
CA VAL A 77 8.85 2.68 11.00
C VAL A 77 10.27 2.12 10.83
N CYS A 78 11.30 2.93 11.10
CA CYS A 78 12.68 2.48 10.94
C CYS A 78 13.07 1.45 12.00
N ALA A 79 12.57 1.61 13.23
CA ALA A 79 12.78 0.63 14.29
C ALA A 79 12.13 -0.72 13.94
N VAL A 80 10.92 -0.73 13.37
CA VAL A 80 10.26 -1.95 12.87
C VAL A 80 11.04 -2.58 11.72
N VAL A 81 11.38 -1.80 10.69
CA VAL A 81 12.09 -2.31 9.50
C VAL A 81 13.50 -2.80 9.85
N GLY A 82 14.14 -2.18 10.84
CA GLY A 82 15.47 -2.54 11.32
C GLY A 82 15.53 -3.77 12.23
N GLN A 83 14.39 -4.37 12.61
CA GLN A 83 14.39 -5.56 13.46
C GLN A 83 15.13 -6.72 12.79
N LYS A 84 16.02 -7.37 13.54
CA LYS A 84 16.85 -8.47 13.06
C LYS A 84 15.99 -9.62 12.52
N ASN A 85 16.32 -10.10 11.32
CA ASN A 85 15.68 -11.24 10.66
C ASN A 85 14.16 -11.09 10.41
N GLN A 86 13.60 -9.88 10.48
CA GLN A 86 12.17 -9.65 10.22
C GLN A 86 11.86 -9.29 8.76
N PHE A 87 12.88 -8.81 8.04
CA PHE A 87 12.85 -8.42 6.64
C PHE A 87 14.11 -8.98 5.95
N ALA A 88 14.19 -8.82 4.63
CA ALA A 88 15.22 -9.36 3.77
C ALA A 88 16.64 -9.02 4.28
N PRO A 89 17.60 -9.97 4.18
CA PRO A 89 18.97 -9.71 4.60
C PRO A 89 19.57 -8.49 3.90
N GLY A 90 19.98 -7.51 4.71
CA GLY A 90 20.49 -6.22 4.24
C GLY A 90 19.42 -5.18 3.89
N VAL A 91 18.17 -5.34 4.37
CA VAL A 91 17.09 -4.35 4.15
C VAL A 91 17.51 -2.93 4.52
N MET A 92 18.39 -2.73 5.50
CA MET A 92 18.90 -1.41 5.91
C MET A 92 20.26 -1.01 5.30
N SER A 93 20.98 -1.93 4.66
CA SER A 93 22.35 -1.68 4.17
C SER A 93 22.53 -1.82 2.65
N LYS A 94 21.79 -2.70 1.98
CA LYS A 94 21.93 -2.93 0.53
C LYS A 94 21.42 -1.75 -0.29
N PRO A 95 22.06 -1.40 -1.41
CA PRO A 95 21.56 -0.33 -2.28
C PRO A 95 20.28 -0.74 -3.02
N MET A 96 19.37 0.21 -3.22
CA MET A 96 18.26 0.07 -4.16
C MET A 96 18.72 0.55 -5.54
N THR A 97 19.04 -0.39 -6.44
CA THR A 97 19.78 -0.09 -7.68
C THR A 97 18.89 0.15 -8.90
N GLU A 98 17.68 -0.42 -8.93
CA GLU A 98 16.81 -0.34 -10.10
C GLU A 98 15.96 0.94 -10.05
N ARG A 99 16.35 1.97 -10.81
CA ARG A 99 15.73 3.32 -10.75
C ARG A 99 14.21 3.32 -10.89
N ALA A 100 13.67 2.61 -11.88
CA ALA A 100 12.23 2.54 -12.11
C ALA A 100 11.47 1.94 -10.91
N SER A 101 12.08 0.93 -10.29
CA SER A 101 11.58 0.30 -9.08
C SER A 101 11.65 1.23 -7.87
N VAL A 102 12.75 1.97 -7.69
CA VAL A 102 12.88 2.96 -6.61
C VAL A 102 11.79 4.02 -6.70
N ALA A 103 11.48 4.52 -7.90
CA ALA A 103 10.43 5.52 -8.07
C ALA A 103 9.05 5.01 -7.64
N ARG A 104 8.64 3.83 -8.14
CA ARG A 104 7.35 3.21 -7.78
C ARG A 104 7.25 2.88 -6.29
N VAL A 105 8.34 2.37 -5.71
CA VAL A 105 8.39 2.04 -4.29
C VAL A 105 8.26 3.29 -3.42
N ARG A 106 8.94 4.39 -3.77
CA ARG A 106 8.82 5.66 -3.04
C ARG A 106 7.39 6.23 -3.08
N GLU A 107 6.71 6.11 -4.21
CA GLU A 107 5.31 6.53 -4.38
C GLU A 107 4.34 5.66 -3.55
N ALA A 108 4.51 4.33 -3.56
CA ALA A 108 3.72 3.45 -2.70
C ALA A 108 4.01 3.68 -1.21
N ALA A 109 5.28 3.89 -0.85
CA ALA A 109 5.69 4.17 0.52
C ALA A 109 5.10 5.48 1.05
N SER A 110 5.12 6.55 0.25
CA SER A 110 4.50 7.82 0.64
C SER A 110 2.99 7.68 0.82
N SER A 111 2.31 6.93 -0.05
CA SER A 111 0.87 6.68 0.04
C SER A 111 0.50 5.89 1.29
N VAL A 112 1.27 4.85 1.62
CA VAL A 112 1.07 4.08 2.86
C VAL A 112 1.32 4.94 4.09
N LEU A 113 2.41 5.72 4.11
CA LEU A 113 2.66 6.61 5.23
C LEU A 113 1.49 7.59 5.39
N ALA A 114 0.99 8.18 4.30
CA ALA A 114 -0.19 9.05 4.29
C ALA A 114 -1.54 8.38 4.65
N GLY A 115 -1.54 7.07 4.92
CA GLY A 115 -2.71 6.35 5.43
C GLY A 115 -3.30 5.30 4.49
N GLU A 116 -2.77 5.13 3.28
CA GLU A 116 -3.23 4.04 2.41
C GLU A 116 -2.94 2.68 3.06
N ARG A 117 -3.92 1.77 3.03
CA ARG A 117 -3.79 0.40 3.53
C ARG A 117 -4.32 -0.58 2.50
N HIS A 118 -3.72 -1.76 2.46
CA HIS A 118 -4.21 -2.84 1.62
C HIS A 118 -5.52 -3.38 2.21
N PRO A 119 -6.64 -3.39 1.46
CA PRO A 119 -7.98 -3.58 2.03
C PRO A 119 -8.21 -4.96 2.65
N ARG A 120 -7.38 -5.96 2.29
CA ARG A 120 -7.49 -7.34 2.79
C ARG A 120 -6.38 -7.76 3.75
N VAL A 121 -5.37 -6.92 3.98
CA VAL A 121 -4.30 -7.24 4.96
C VAL A 121 -4.83 -7.14 6.40
N ASN A 122 -5.95 -6.42 6.62
CA ASN A 122 -6.60 -6.31 7.92
C ASN A 122 -5.59 -6.01 9.04
N LYS A 123 -5.55 -6.83 10.10
CA LYS A 123 -4.64 -6.71 11.24
C LYS A 123 -3.41 -7.61 11.13
N ALA A 124 -3.13 -8.17 9.96
CA ALA A 124 -1.95 -9.01 9.78
C ALA A 124 -0.67 -8.23 10.07
N ARG A 125 0.19 -8.84 10.90
CA ARG A 125 1.50 -8.32 11.30
C ARG A 125 2.64 -9.20 10.78
N PHE A 126 2.30 -10.24 10.03
CA PHE A 126 3.24 -11.24 9.57
C PHE A 126 2.96 -11.59 8.10
N PHE A 127 4.03 -11.97 7.41
CA PHE A 127 3.95 -12.50 6.06
C PHE A 127 5.14 -13.40 5.79
N HIS A 128 5.03 -14.22 4.76
CA HIS A 128 6.14 -14.93 4.14
C HIS A 128 5.91 -15.05 2.64
N ALA A 129 6.95 -15.44 1.90
CA ALA A 129 6.80 -15.74 0.49
C ALA A 129 5.77 -16.87 0.30
N GLN A 130 4.83 -16.72 -0.63
CA GLN A 130 3.66 -17.62 -0.75
C GLN A 130 4.05 -19.08 -1.04
N TYR A 131 5.21 -19.31 -1.66
CA TYR A 131 5.73 -20.66 -1.93
C TYR A 131 6.36 -21.34 -0.70
N TYR A 132 6.62 -20.60 0.37
CA TYR A 132 7.20 -21.16 1.59
C TYR A 132 6.13 -21.95 2.36
N ARG A 133 6.49 -23.18 2.75
CA ARG A 133 5.64 -24.06 3.56
C ARG A 133 6.00 -23.89 5.02
N ALA A 134 5.24 -23.05 5.71
CA ALA A 134 5.36 -22.88 7.15
C ALA A 134 4.80 -24.10 7.89
N ASN A 135 5.48 -24.52 8.96
CA ASN A 135 5.06 -25.64 9.82
C ASN A 135 4.56 -25.10 11.18
N TYR A 136 3.56 -24.22 11.14
CA TYR A 136 2.91 -23.66 12.32
C TYR A 136 1.39 -23.78 12.17
N ASP A 137 0.70 -24.11 13.26
CA ASP A 137 -0.75 -24.28 13.33
C ASP A 137 -1.50 -22.99 13.73
N ASN A 138 -0.77 -21.94 14.10
CA ASN A 138 -1.30 -20.68 14.61
C ASN A 138 -1.41 -19.57 13.55
N MET A 139 -1.42 -19.92 12.26
CA MET A 139 -1.39 -18.97 11.15
C MET A 139 -2.76 -18.84 10.47
N HIS A 140 -3.41 -17.70 10.65
CA HIS A 140 -4.66 -17.36 9.97
C HIS A 140 -4.40 -16.43 8.79
N TYR A 141 -4.42 -16.96 7.57
CA TYR A 141 -4.15 -16.20 6.35
C TYR A 141 -5.32 -15.28 5.98
N VAL A 142 -5.01 -14.03 5.62
CA VAL A 142 -6.02 -12.99 5.31
C VAL A 142 -5.90 -12.43 3.89
N ALA A 143 -4.69 -12.48 3.31
CA ALA A 143 -4.46 -12.02 1.95
C ALA A 143 -3.23 -12.68 1.32
N SER A 144 -3.21 -12.69 -0.01
CA SER A 144 -1.98 -12.86 -0.78
C SER A 144 -1.91 -11.82 -1.89
N ALA A 145 -0.76 -11.19 -1.99
CA ALA A 145 -0.46 -10.13 -2.94
C ALA A 145 1.04 -10.06 -3.16
N GLY A 146 1.47 -9.76 -4.38
CA GLY A 146 2.86 -9.59 -4.71
C GLY A 146 3.74 -10.82 -4.42
N GLY A 147 3.17 -12.03 -4.45
CA GLY A 147 3.90 -13.28 -4.14
C GLY A 147 4.14 -13.53 -2.65
N ASN A 148 3.52 -12.75 -1.76
CA ASN A 148 3.55 -12.94 -0.32
C ASN A 148 2.18 -13.39 0.21
N ALA A 149 2.19 -14.21 1.26
CA ALA A 149 1.02 -14.59 2.04
C ALA A 149 1.05 -13.87 3.38
N PHE A 150 -0.02 -13.12 3.68
CA PHE A 150 -0.16 -12.29 4.86
C PHE A 150 -1.09 -12.95 5.86
N TYR A 151 -0.72 -12.94 7.14
CA TYR A 151 -1.44 -13.68 8.17
C TYR A 151 -1.41 -13.00 9.55
N GLU A 152 -2.42 -13.34 10.33
CA GLU A 152 -2.49 -13.08 11.76
C GLU A 152 -2.03 -14.33 12.52
N LYS A 153 -1.34 -14.13 13.65
CA LYS A 153 -1.15 -15.22 14.61
C LYS A 153 -2.36 -15.29 15.53
N ARG A 154 -2.94 -16.48 15.66
CA ARG A 154 -4.12 -16.75 16.50
C ARG A 154 -3.92 -18.05 17.27
N GLU A 155 -4.65 -18.25 18.36
CA GLU A 155 -4.73 -19.58 18.99
C GLU A 155 -5.11 -20.64 17.94
N PRO A 156 -4.50 -21.84 17.95
CA PRO A 156 -4.71 -22.83 16.88
C PRO A 156 -6.19 -23.15 16.62
N HIS A 157 -7.00 -23.24 17.67
CA HIS A 157 -8.44 -23.52 17.58
C HIS A 157 -9.28 -22.36 16.98
N LEU A 158 -8.69 -21.16 16.83
CA LEU A 158 -9.32 -19.99 16.21
C LEU A 158 -8.87 -19.77 14.75
N VAL A 159 -8.02 -20.64 14.22
CA VAL A 159 -7.55 -20.57 12.83
C VAL A 159 -8.59 -21.18 11.90
N THR A 160 -9.31 -20.34 11.16
CA THR A 160 -10.31 -20.78 10.16
C THR A 160 -9.81 -20.77 8.71
N GLN A 161 -8.61 -20.22 8.47
CA GLN A 161 -7.98 -20.15 7.15
C GLN A 161 -6.50 -20.53 7.29
N ALA A 162 -6.21 -21.83 7.24
CA ALA A 162 -4.88 -22.40 7.48
C ALA A 162 -4.00 -22.50 6.22
N THR A 163 -4.54 -22.17 5.05
CA THR A 163 -3.81 -22.19 3.78
C THR A 163 -3.73 -20.79 3.16
N PRO A 164 -2.60 -20.43 2.52
CA PRO A 164 -2.50 -19.16 1.78
C PRO A 164 -3.61 -19.01 0.75
N LEU A 165 -4.17 -17.80 0.67
CA LEU A 165 -5.16 -17.45 -0.35
C LEU A 165 -4.50 -17.28 -1.72
N PRO A 166 -5.26 -17.33 -2.82
CA PRO A 166 -4.73 -16.97 -4.14
C PRO A 166 -4.23 -15.53 -4.18
N ASN A 167 -3.15 -15.27 -4.94
CA ASN A 167 -2.72 -13.89 -5.21
C ASN A 167 -3.83 -13.14 -5.91
N ARG A 168 -4.13 -11.93 -5.43
CA ARG A 168 -5.11 -11.05 -6.04
C ARG A 168 -4.53 -9.65 -6.11
N GLU A 169 -4.41 -9.17 -7.33
CA GLU A 169 -3.84 -7.86 -7.69
C GLU A 169 -4.95 -6.89 -8.14
N GLY A 170 -4.63 -5.60 -8.23
CA GLY A 170 -5.55 -4.54 -8.66
C GLY A 170 -6.55 -4.07 -7.60
N VAL A 171 -6.32 -4.36 -6.31
CA VAL A 171 -7.21 -3.93 -5.22
C VAL A 171 -6.74 -2.64 -4.53
N THR A 172 -5.50 -2.22 -4.74
CA THR A 172 -4.97 -0.92 -4.28
C THR A 172 -4.81 0.03 -5.46
N GLY A 173 -4.93 1.35 -5.23
CA GLY A 173 -4.82 2.35 -6.30
C GLY A 173 -6.14 3.01 -6.70
N GLY A 174 -7.02 3.28 -5.73
CA GLY A 174 -8.21 4.10 -5.91
C GLY A 174 -7.86 5.55 -6.26
N GLY A 175 -7.60 5.81 -7.54
CA GLY A 175 -7.22 7.14 -8.03
C GLY A 175 -6.72 7.21 -9.48
N ARG A 176 -7.40 6.57 -10.43
CA ARG A 176 -7.49 7.00 -11.85
C ARG A 176 -6.25 7.17 -12.75
N ALA A 177 -5.01 6.79 -12.39
CA ALA A 177 -3.84 7.19 -13.20
C ALA A 177 -2.84 6.12 -13.71
N THR A 178 -3.01 4.81 -13.48
CA THR A 178 -1.89 3.88 -13.80
C THR A 178 -2.25 2.56 -14.46
N MET A 179 -3.47 2.42 -15.00
CA MET A 179 -3.88 1.21 -15.73
C MET A 179 -3.19 1.03 -17.09
N VAL A 180 -2.24 1.89 -17.49
CA VAL A 180 -1.62 1.86 -18.83
C VAL A 180 -0.19 1.29 -18.86
N ALA A 181 0.46 1.03 -17.71
CA ALA A 181 1.92 0.75 -17.71
C ALA A 181 2.36 -0.62 -17.14
N MET A 182 1.45 -1.55 -16.81
CA MET A 182 1.83 -2.84 -16.21
C MET A 182 1.78 -4.05 -17.16
N ASP A 183 1.26 -3.90 -18.39
CA ASP A 183 1.26 -4.96 -19.42
C ASP A 183 2.57 -5.03 -20.24
N ALA A 184 3.72 -5.00 -19.57
CA ALA A 184 4.98 -5.38 -20.20
C ALA A 184 5.34 -6.82 -19.78
N PRO A 185 5.28 -7.82 -20.68
CA PRO A 185 5.65 -9.18 -20.34
C PRO A 185 7.16 -9.25 -20.08
N ARG A 186 7.55 -9.44 -18.82
CA ARG A 186 8.94 -9.77 -18.47
C ARG A 186 9.23 -11.20 -18.92
N GLY A 187 10.02 -11.30 -20.00
CA GLY A 187 10.46 -12.56 -20.61
C GLY A 187 11.03 -13.55 -19.59
N ARG A 188 10.35 -14.69 -19.47
CA ARG A 188 10.83 -15.88 -18.77
C ARG A 188 11.98 -16.48 -19.60
N LYS A 189 13.24 -16.27 -19.20
CA LYS A 189 14.34 -17.12 -19.70
C LYS A 189 14.14 -18.53 -19.16
N GLY A 190 13.42 -19.36 -19.92
CA GLY A 190 13.47 -20.81 -19.75
C GLY A 190 14.87 -21.29 -20.10
N LYS A 191 15.62 -21.80 -19.11
CA LYS A 191 16.68 -22.75 -19.39
C LYS A 191 16.01 -24.10 -19.57
N GLY A 192 15.97 -24.54 -20.83
CA GLY A 192 15.42 -25.82 -21.22
C GLY A 192 16.15 -26.97 -20.53
N ILE A 193 15.36 -27.96 -20.13
CA ILE A 193 15.80 -29.33 -19.97
C ILE A 193 15.97 -29.89 -21.38
N LEU A 194 17.21 -30.17 -21.81
CA LEU A 194 17.51 -31.34 -22.65
C LEU A 194 19.02 -31.60 -22.76
N GLY A 195 19.44 -32.84 -22.46
CA GLY A 195 20.71 -33.45 -22.88
C GLY A 195 21.82 -33.39 -21.83
N ARG A 196 22.08 -34.46 -21.06
CA ARG A 196 22.79 -35.72 -21.40
C ARG A 196 24.26 -35.68 -20.93
N LEU A 197 24.57 -36.64 -20.05
CA LEU A 197 25.72 -37.57 -20.09
C LEU A 197 27.16 -37.07 -19.84
N PHE A 198 27.84 -37.83 -18.96
CA PHE A 198 29.29 -38.02 -18.75
C PHE A 198 30.14 -36.97 -18.02
N GLY A 199 30.47 -37.27 -16.75
CA GLY A 199 31.80 -37.75 -16.32
C GLY A 199 33.04 -36.84 -16.42
N ARG A 200 33.43 -36.21 -15.31
CA ARG A 200 34.70 -36.38 -14.55
C ARG A 200 34.80 -35.31 -13.47
#